data_AF-A0A4V1S5Y3-F1
#
_entry.id   AF-A0A4V1S5Y3-F1
#
_cell.length_a   1.000
_cell.length_b   1.000
_cell.length_c   1.000
_cell.angle_alpha   90.00
_cell.angle_beta   90.00
_cell.angle_gamma   90.00
#
_symmetry.space_group_name_H-M   'P 1'
#
loop_
_entity.id
_entity.type
_entity.pdbx_description
1 polymer ?
#
loop_
_entity_poly.entity_id
_entity_poly.type
_entity_poly.pdbx_seq_one_letter_code
_entity_poly.pdbx_strand_id
1 'polypeptide(L)'
;MNPSPAPDSHNTAASSATAASAEMSPTPSVPAQRPDYIAEKFWKDGRADVESLGRSYQELETAFSRKHPTAADLPKDPTGYQFKPDALPEGVVWVPEIADRFAKVFHDQRIGQTSARAITDAFVQIEAQQVKAASDAYEARLREDRAALVERWGGPDAFDLRRQDIATLVTDKLGADPDDAALFSNPRVVDFLATTTEYVRSLERQLGEDALAAAKGSVAPGHAFTDAKAEATRIMRDAGHPEHESYLRGDAGTVRKVMGLLG
;
A
#
# COMPACT_ATOMS: atom_id res chain seq x y z
N MET A 1 -68.78 -25.65 -43.03
CA MET A 1 -68.54 -27.09 -43.27
C MET A 1 -67.34 -27.51 -42.43
N ASN A 2 -67.60 -28.38 -41.47
CA ASN A 2 -66.66 -29.27 -40.77
C ASN A 2 -66.09 -30.31 -41.78
N PRO A 3 -65.20 -31.25 -41.43
CA PRO A 3 -63.82 -31.18 -40.89
C PRO A 3 -62.84 -32.12 -41.66
N SER A 4 -61.55 -32.18 -41.26
CA SER A 4 -60.56 -33.28 -41.53
C SER A 4 -60.14 -33.52 -43.01
N PRO A 5 -59.06 -34.29 -43.34
CA PRO A 5 -58.43 -35.38 -42.56
C PRO A 5 -56.87 -35.45 -42.54
N ALA A 6 -56.34 -36.29 -41.66
CA ALA A 6 -55.01 -36.91 -41.77
C ALA A 6 -55.02 -38.05 -42.81
N PRO A 7 -53.84 -38.48 -43.29
CA PRO A 7 -53.44 -39.88 -43.08
C PRO A 7 -51.96 -39.97 -42.68
N ASP A 8 -51.61 -40.70 -41.62
CA ASP A 8 -51.35 -42.14 -41.60
C ASP A 8 -50.13 -42.61 -42.42
N SER A 9 -49.17 -43.17 -41.67
CA SER A 9 -48.55 -44.48 -41.91
C SER A 9 -47.60 -44.65 -43.11
N HIS A 10 -46.32 -44.84 -42.79
CA HIS A 10 -45.62 -46.05 -43.22
C HIS A 10 -44.73 -46.60 -42.10
N ASN A 11 -45.22 -47.73 -41.59
CA ASN A 11 -44.63 -48.70 -40.70
C ASN A 11 -44.29 -49.93 -41.54
N THR A 12 -43.04 -50.39 -41.55
CA THR A 12 -42.65 -51.81 -41.80
C THR A 12 -41.14 -51.93 -41.59
N ALA A 13 -40.63 -52.47 -40.47
CA ALA A 13 -40.71 -53.82 -39.91
C ALA A 13 -39.60 -54.77 -40.40
N ALA A 14 -38.81 -55.26 -39.44
CA ALA A 14 -38.46 -56.67 -39.22
C ALA A 14 -37.65 -56.73 -37.90
N SER A 15 -38.21 -57.19 -36.77
CA SER A 15 -38.38 -58.60 -36.35
C SER A 15 -37.05 -59.37 -36.41
N SER A 16 -36.56 -60.01 -35.34
CA SER A 16 -37.27 -60.94 -34.45
C SER A 16 -36.40 -61.27 -33.22
N ALA A 17 -37.01 -61.53 -32.05
CA ALA A 17 -36.94 -62.84 -31.37
C ALA A 17 -37.46 -62.78 -29.92
N THR A 18 -38.40 -63.69 -29.67
CA THR A 18 -39.14 -64.02 -28.45
C THR A 18 -38.30 -64.78 -27.41
N ALA A 19 -38.49 -64.53 -26.11
CA ALA A 19 -38.73 -65.58 -25.08
C ALA A 19 -38.84 -65.01 -23.64
N ALA A 20 -40.03 -65.22 -23.06
CA ALA A 20 -40.35 -65.69 -21.71
C ALA A 20 -39.53 -65.29 -20.45
N SER A 21 -40.27 -64.65 -19.52
CA SER A 21 -40.26 -64.77 -18.06
C SER A 21 -39.00 -65.24 -17.32
N ALA A 22 -38.42 -64.33 -16.54
CA ALA A 22 -37.77 -64.65 -15.28
C ALA A 22 -38.02 -63.52 -14.27
N GLU A 23 -38.51 -63.89 -13.09
CA GLU A 23 -38.61 -63.04 -11.90
C GLU A 23 -37.28 -62.34 -11.65
N MET A 24 -37.21 -61.02 -11.85
CA MET A 24 -36.11 -60.21 -11.34
C MET A 24 -36.48 -59.77 -9.93
N SER A 25 -35.81 -60.41 -8.97
CA SER A 25 -35.69 -60.07 -7.56
C SER A 25 -35.68 -58.56 -7.30
N PRO A 26 -36.22 -58.08 -6.16
CA PRO A 26 -36.15 -56.66 -5.82
C PRO A 26 -34.68 -56.23 -5.85
N THR A 27 -34.39 -55.22 -6.67
CA THR A 27 -33.09 -54.57 -6.70
C THR A 27 -32.72 -54.19 -5.27
N PRO A 28 -31.56 -54.61 -4.74
CA PRO A 28 -31.16 -54.21 -3.40
C PRO A 28 -31.11 -52.69 -3.37
N SER A 29 -31.93 -52.10 -2.49
CA SER A 29 -31.93 -50.67 -2.19
C SER A 29 -30.50 -50.31 -1.80
N VAL A 30 -29.79 -49.64 -2.70
CA VAL A 30 -28.51 -49.01 -2.40
C VAL A 30 -28.79 -48.07 -1.23
N PRO A 31 -28.14 -48.22 -0.06
CA PRO A 31 -28.38 -47.34 1.07
C PRO A 31 -28.15 -45.91 0.58
N ALA A 32 -29.18 -45.07 0.67
CA ALA A 32 -29.13 -43.67 0.26
C ALA A 32 -27.86 -43.06 0.85
N GLN A 33 -26.88 -42.77 -0.01
CA GLN A 33 -25.62 -42.18 0.42
C GLN A 33 -25.96 -40.88 1.14
N ARG A 34 -25.57 -40.81 2.41
CA ARG A 34 -25.72 -39.65 3.28
C ARG A 34 -25.09 -38.45 2.57
N PRO A 35 -25.84 -37.42 2.17
CA PRO A 35 -25.24 -36.29 1.48
C PRO A 35 -24.31 -35.51 2.43
N ASP A 36 -23.07 -35.28 1.98
CA ASP A 36 -22.00 -34.70 2.81
C ASP A 36 -22.27 -33.26 3.28
N TYR A 37 -23.24 -32.57 2.68
CA TYR A 37 -23.61 -31.19 3.03
C TYR A 37 -24.56 -31.09 4.24
N ILE A 38 -25.08 -32.20 4.77
CA ILE A 38 -25.98 -32.19 5.95
C ILE A 38 -25.18 -32.59 7.20
N ALA A 39 -24.95 -31.60 8.08
CA ALA A 39 -24.19 -31.79 9.32
C ALA A 39 -24.73 -32.94 10.19
N GLU A 40 -23.83 -33.64 10.90
CA GLU A 40 -24.15 -34.93 11.52
C GLU A 40 -25.27 -34.88 12.56
N LYS A 41 -25.40 -33.74 13.25
CA LYS A 41 -26.43 -33.45 14.24
C LYS A 41 -27.86 -33.43 13.68
N PHE A 42 -28.03 -33.40 12.36
CA PHE A 42 -29.34 -33.46 11.69
C PHE A 42 -29.67 -34.86 11.16
N TRP A 43 -29.06 -35.89 11.73
CA TRP A 43 -29.33 -37.29 11.39
C TRP A 43 -29.81 -38.05 12.62
N LYS A 44 -30.89 -38.81 12.47
CA LYS A 44 -31.44 -39.69 13.50
C LYS A 44 -31.90 -40.99 12.86
N ASP A 45 -31.46 -42.12 13.41
CA ASP A 45 -31.82 -43.47 12.93
C ASP A 45 -31.56 -43.69 11.43
N GLY A 46 -30.43 -43.15 10.93
CA GLY A 46 -30.04 -43.27 9.52
C GLY A 46 -30.88 -42.44 8.54
N ARG A 47 -31.77 -41.58 9.04
CA ARG A 47 -32.57 -40.64 8.24
C ARG A 47 -32.26 -39.21 8.65
N ALA A 48 -32.45 -38.27 7.73
CA ALA A 48 -32.35 -36.86 8.05
C ALA A 48 -33.47 -36.48 9.03
N ASP A 49 -33.10 -35.87 10.16
CA ASP A 49 -34.04 -35.29 11.11
C ASP A 49 -34.50 -33.93 10.57
N VAL A 50 -35.52 -33.99 9.71
CA VAL A 50 -36.09 -32.83 9.01
C VAL A 50 -36.66 -31.80 9.98
N GLU A 51 -37.16 -32.23 11.14
CA GLU A 51 -37.68 -31.31 12.17
C GLU A 51 -36.57 -30.51 12.83
N SER A 52 -35.46 -31.17 13.22
CA SER A 52 -34.30 -30.50 13.79
C SER A 52 -33.62 -29.58 12.76
N LEU A 53 -33.61 -29.97 11.48
CA LEU A 53 -33.13 -29.11 10.40
C LEU A 53 -34.01 -27.87 10.23
N GLY A 54 -35.34 -28.02 10.22
CA GLY A 54 -36.29 -26.91 10.15
C GLY A 54 -36.15 -25.94 11.32
N ARG A 55 -36.00 -26.45 12.55
CA ARG A 55 -35.75 -25.61 13.74
C ARG A 55 -34.42 -24.86 13.64
N SER A 56 -33.36 -25.50 13.15
CA SER A 56 -32.08 -24.82 12.94
C SER A 56 -32.16 -23.72 11.89
N TYR A 57 -32.97 -23.89 10.84
CA TYR A 57 -33.21 -22.82 9.85
C TYR A 57 -34.00 -21.68 10.48
N GLN A 58 -35.03 -21.99 11.26
CA GLN A 58 -35.85 -20.97 11.93
C GLN A 58 -35.07 -20.21 13.02
N GLU A 59 -34.14 -20.86 13.71
CA GLU A 59 -33.19 -20.23 14.64
C GLU A 59 -32.19 -19.35 13.91
N LEU A 60 -31.67 -19.78 12.75
CA LEU A 60 -30.83 -18.95 11.89
C LEU A 60 -31.61 -17.73 11.40
N GLU A 61 -32.81 -17.91 10.87
CA GLU A 61 -33.69 -16.81 10.46
C GLU A 61 -33.99 -15.87 11.61
N THR A 62 -34.22 -16.37 12.82
CA THR A 62 -34.45 -15.54 14.01
C THR A 62 -33.18 -14.80 14.44
N ALA A 63 -32.02 -15.44 14.39
CA ALA A 63 -30.73 -14.83 14.72
C ALA A 63 -30.30 -13.78 13.70
N PHE A 64 -30.59 -14.00 12.41
CA PHE A 64 -30.41 -13.03 11.34
C PHE A 64 -31.46 -11.91 11.41
N SER A 65 -32.72 -12.22 11.72
CA SER A 65 -33.80 -11.23 11.92
C SER A 65 -33.54 -10.30 13.09
N ARG A 66 -32.94 -10.79 14.19
CA ARG A 66 -32.49 -9.96 15.32
C ARG A 66 -31.30 -9.04 14.98
N LYS A 67 -30.62 -9.27 13.85
CA LYS A 67 -29.50 -8.44 13.37
C LYS A 67 -29.91 -7.43 12.30
N HIS A 68 -31.15 -7.45 11.82
CA HIS A 68 -31.63 -6.35 11.00
C HIS A 68 -31.77 -5.12 11.90
N PRO A 69 -31.16 -3.98 11.52
CA PRO A 69 -31.27 -2.76 12.31
C PRO A 69 -32.76 -2.44 12.49
N THR A 70 -33.13 -2.16 13.73
CA THR A 70 -34.47 -1.65 13.98
C THR A 70 -34.64 -0.34 13.21
N ALA A 71 -35.87 0.03 12.84
CA ALA A 71 -36.11 1.32 12.17
C ALA A 71 -35.59 2.53 12.98
N ALA A 72 -35.34 2.35 14.29
CA ALA A 72 -34.73 3.33 15.17
C ALA A 72 -33.21 3.45 14.99
N ASP A 73 -32.52 2.37 14.58
CA ASP A 73 -31.06 2.35 14.40
C ASP A 73 -30.63 2.81 13.01
N LEU A 74 -31.56 2.94 12.05
CA LEU A 74 -31.25 3.38 10.69
C LEU A 74 -31.46 4.90 10.55
N PRO A 75 -30.41 5.69 10.25
CA PRO A 75 -30.58 7.10 9.94
C PRO A 75 -31.54 7.33 8.78
N LYS A 76 -32.37 8.37 8.87
CA LYS A 76 -33.37 8.71 7.83
C LYS A 76 -32.73 9.11 6.51
N ASP A 77 -31.51 9.63 6.57
CA ASP A 77 -30.72 10.08 5.45
C ASP A 77 -29.23 9.80 5.70
N PRO A 78 -28.38 9.81 4.66
CA PRO A 78 -26.95 9.56 4.79
C PRO A 78 -26.22 10.55 5.72
N THR A 79 -26.72 11.77 5.91
CA THR A 79 -26.06 12.77 6.78
C THR A 79 -26.35 12.55 8.27
N GLY A 80 -27.34 11.70 8.59
CA GLY A 80 -27.69 11.35 9.97
C GLY A 80 -26.71 10.40 10.67
N TYR A 81 -25.69 9.89 9.96
CA TYR A 81 -24.67 9.04 10.58
C TYR A 81 -23.68 9.86 11.39
N GLN A 82 -23.37 9.38 12.60
CA GLN A 82 -22.38 10.00 13.49
C GLN A 82 -21.13 9.11 13.54
N PHE A 83 -20.15 9.42 12.70
CA PHE A 83 -18.92 8.63 12.60
C PHE A 83 -17.73 9.20 13.36
N LYS A 84 -17.67 10.52 13.49
CA LYS A 84 -16.48 11.18 14.00
C LYS A 84 -16.26 10.80 15.47
N PRO A 85 -15.14 10.14 15.81
CA PRO A 85 -14.80 9.89 17.21
C PRO A 85 -14.50 11.20 17.92
N ASP A 86 -14.77 11.26 19.24
CA ASP A 86 -14.44 12.44 20.06
C ASP A 86 -12.93 12.70 20.10
N ALA A 87 -12.13 11.63 20.02
CA ALA A 87 -10.68 11.68 19.93
C ALA A 87 -10.19 10.78 18.79
N LEU A 88 -9.35 11.34 17.92
CA LEU A 88 -8.67 10.59 16.87
C LEU A 88 -7.34 10.02 17.40
N PRO A 89 -6.93 8.83 16.97
CA PRO A 89 -5.58 8.34 17.23
C PRO A 89 -4.51 9.28 16.67
N GLU A 90 -3.33 9.26 17.30
CA GLU A 90 -2.18 10.07 16.87
C GLU A 90 -1.80 9.77 15.41
N GLY A 91 -1.52 10.83 14.65
CA GLY A 91 -1.15 10.72 13.23
C GLY A 91 -2.32 10.41 12.27
N VAL A 92 -3.52 10.16 12.77
CA VAL A 92 -4.72 9.95 11.94
C VAL A 92 -5.47 11.27 11.75
N VAL A 93 -5.74 11.61 10.49
CA VAL A 93 -6.50 12.81 10.11
C VAL A 93 -7.92 12.42 9.73
N TRP A 94 -8.91 13.11 10.30
CA TRP A 94 -10.29 12.94 9.89
C TRP A 94 -10.55 13.65 8.55
N VAL A 95 -11.03 12.89 7.57
CA VAL A 95 -11.35 13.39 6.23
C VAL A 95 -12.87 13.31 6.02
N PRO A 96 -13.60 14.44 6.08
CA PRO A 96 -15.05 14.47 5.94
C PRO A 96 -15.57 13.78 4.66
N GLU A 97 -14.84 13.90 3.55
CA GLU A 97 -15.22 13.34 2.26
C GLU A 97 -15.23 11.80 2.27
N ILE A 98 -14.37 11.18 3.09
CA ILE A 98 -14.37 9.72 3.29
C ILE A 98 -15.58 9.33 4.14
N ALA A 99 -15.87 10.10 5.19
CA ALA A 99 -17.02 9.88 6.04
C ALA A 99 -18.34 9.98 5.26
N ASP A 100 -18.49 10.95 4.37
CA ASP A 100 -19.67 11.11 3.50
C ASP A 100 -19.87 9.90 2.56
N ARG A 101 -18.78 9.34 2.03
CA ARG A 101 -18.83 8.12 1.21
C ARG A 101 -19.30 6.92 2.04
N PHE A 102 -18.77 6.74 3.26
CA PHE A 102 -19.22 5.69 4.17
C PHE A 102 -20.70 5.87 4.53
N ALA A 103 -21.14 7.09 4.85
CA ALA A 103 -22.54 7.43 5.10
C ALA A 103 -23.46 6.99 3.98
N LYS A 104 -23.10 7.32 2.75
CA LYS A 104 -23.88 6.94 1.57
C LYS A 104 -23.96 5.42 1.43
N VAL A 105 -22.81 4.73 1.49
CA VAL A 105 -22.76 3.27 1.36
C VAL A 105 -23.56 2.59 2.47
N PHE A 106 -23.42 3.01 3.72
CA PHE A 106 -24.14 2.43 4.84
C PHE A 106 -25.64 2.68 4.73
N HIS A 107 -26.07 3.86 4.30
CA HIS A 107 -27.48 4.14 4.07
C HIS A 107 -28.06 3.26 2.95
N ASP A 108 -27.37 3.19 1.81
CA ASP A 108 -27.78 2.38 0.64
C ASP A 108 -27.88 0.89 1.00
N GLN A 109 -26.94 0.40 1.81
CA GLN A 109 -26.89 -0.99 2.29
C GLN A 109 -27.74 -1.24 3.55
N ARG A 110 -28.49 -0.25 4.02
CA ARG A 110 -29.33 -0.34 5.23
C ARG A 110 -28.55 -0.79 6.47
N ILE A 111 -27.29 -0.37 6.60
CA ILE A 111 -26.44 -0.64 7.77
C ILE A 111 -26.81 0.37 8.86
N GLY A 112 -27.23 -0.11 10.04
CA GLY A 112 -27.60 0.75 11.16
C GLY A 112 -26.42 1.53 11.74
N GLN A 113 -26.71 2.65 12.41
CA GLN A 113 -25.75 3.58 13.02
C GLN A 113 -24.72 2.86 13.92
N THR A 114 -25.17 1.92 14.74
CA THR A 114 -24.28 1.17 15.65
C THR A 114 -23.23 0.35 14.89
N SER A 115 -23.65 -0.41 13.87
CA SER A 115 -22.74 -1.19 13.04
C SER A 115 -21.83 -0.31 12.19
N ALA A 116 -22.40 0.77 11.64
CA ALA A 116 -21.67 1.75 10.85
C ALA A 116 -20.56 2.44 11.66
N ARG A 117 -20.84 2.79 12.92
CA ARG A 117 -19.85 3.31 13.88
C ARG A 117 -18.77 2.29 14.17
N ALA A 118 -19.13 1.04 14.48
CA ALA A 118 -18.15 -0.02 14.76
C ALA A 118 -17.21 -0.28 13.56
N ILE A 119 -17.72 -0.25 12.33
CA ILE A 119 -16.91 -0.40 11.12
C ILE A 119 -15.95 0.80 10.95
N THR A 120 -16.46 2.01 11.17
CA THR A 120 -15.65 3.23 11.03
C THR A 120 -14.57 3.30 12.10
N ASP A 121 -14.88 2.93 13.34
CA ASP A 121 -13.92 2.86 14.44
C ASP A 121 -12.81 1.83 14.12
N ALA A 122 -13.17 0.65 13.60
CA ALA A 122 -12.19 -0.36 13.18
C ALA A 122 -11.29 0.15 12.05
N PHE A 123 -11.85 0.87 11.07
CA PHE A 123 -11.07 1.50 10.00
C PHE A 123 -10.07 2.53 10.55
N VAL A 124 -10.51 3.41 11.45
CA VAL A 124 -9.64 4.41 12.10
C VAL A 124 -8.50 3.74 12.87
N GLN A 125 -8.74 2.61 13.54
CA GLN A 125 -7.70 1.85 14.23
C GLN A 125 -6.70 1.20 13.26
N ILE A 126 -7.16 0.70 12.12
CA ILE A 126 -6.29 0.14 11.08
C ILE A 126 -5.37 1.24 10.52
N GLU A 127 -5.92 2.42 10.21
CA GLU A 127 -5.13 3.56 9.76
C GLU A 127 -4.10 3.99 10.80
N ALA A 128 -4.49 4.05 12.08
CA ALA A 128 -3.55 4.35 13.18
C ALA A 128 -2.39 3.35 13.24
N GLN A 129 -2.68 2.06 13.08
CA GLN A 129 -1.65 1.02 13.04
C GLN A 129 -0.72 1.16 11.84
N GLN A 130 -1.26 1.51 10.66
CA GLN A 130 -0.47 1.75 9.46
C GLN A 130 0.45 2.97 9.61
N VAL A 131 -0.06 4.08 10.14
CA VAL A 131 0.74 5.28 10.41
C VAL A 131 1.85 4.97 11.41
N LYS A 132 1.54 4.25 12.49
CA LYS A 132 2.54 3.81 13.48
C LYS A 132 3.61 2.93 12.82
N ALA A 133 3.21 1.92 12.05
CA ALA A 133 4.14 1.02 11.38
C ALA A 133 5.04 1.75 10.37
N ALA A 134 4.49 2.71 9.63
CA ALA A 134 5.26 3.56 8.72
C ALA A 134 6.29 4.43 9.47
N SER A 135 5.88 5.02 10.60
CA SER A 135 6.77 5.78 11.47
C SER A 135 7.90 4.90 12.04
N ASP A 136 7.55 3.73 12.58
CA ASP A 136 8.53 2.80 13.17
C ASP A 136 9.52 2.29 12.10
N ALA A 137 9.04 2.02 10.88
CA ALA A 137 9.88 1.63 9.75
C ALA A 137 10.81 2.77 9.30
N TYR A 138 10.33 4.01 9.29
CA TYR A 138 11.15 5.17 8.98
C TYR A 138 12.26 5.36 10.03
N GLU A 139 11.93 5.28 11.32
CA GLU A 139 12.90 5.38 12.41
C GLU A 139 13.90 4.22 12.42
N ALA A 140 13.46 3.00 12.09
CA ALA A 140 14.36 1.87 11.89
C ALA A 140 15.37 2.14 10.76
N ARG A 141 14.89 2.66 9.62
CA ARG A 141 15.76 3.04 8.51
C ARG A 141 16.74 4.15 8.87
N LEU A 142 16.31 5.16 9.63
CA LEU A 142 17.23 6.21 10.11
C LEU A 142 18.31 5.64 11.03
N ARG A 143 17.98 4.68 11.89
CA ARG A 143 18.97 3.99 12.73
C ARG A 143 19.94 3.16 11.90
N GLU A 144 19.46 2.43 10.90
CA GLU A 144 20.30 1.65 9.99
C GLU A 144 21.23 2.55 9.17
N ASP A 145 20.70 3.61 8.55
CA ASP A 145 21.49 4.58 7.77
C ASP A 145 22.54 5.25 8.67
N ARG A 146 22.22 5.56 9.93
CA ARG A 146 23.18 6.09 10.91
C ARG A 146 24.27 5.09 11.24
N ALA A 147 23.91 3.83 11.52
CA ALA A 147 24.88 2.78 11.83
C ALA A 147 25.86 2.56 10.67
N ALA A 148 25.35 2.50 9.44
CA ALA A 148 26.17 2.37 8.24
C ALA A 148 27.09 3.58 8.03
N LEU A 149 26.62 4.79 8.34
CA LEU A 149 27.42 6.01 8.26
C LEU A 149 28.54 6.03 9.31
N VAL A 150 28.22 5.65 10.55
CA VAL A 150 29.20 5.52 11.65
C VAL A 150 30.27 4.49 11.28
N GLU A 151 29.89 3.32 10.77
CA GLU A 151 30.83 2.30 10.32
C GLU A 151 31.72 2.82 9.19
N ARG A 152 31.13 3.40 8.14
CA ARG A 152 31.85 3.95 6.98
C ARG A 152 32.84 5.03 7.37
N TRP A 153 32.53 5.82 8.39
CA TRP A 153 33.37 6.92 8.84
C TRP A 153 34.44 6.51 9.86
N GLY A 154 34.46 5.24 10.28
CA GLY A 154 35.51 4.70 11.14
C GLY A 154 35.13 4.63 12.63
N GLY A 155 33.83 4.61 12.94
CA GLY A 155 33.30 4.44 14.29
C GLY A 155 32.72 5.74 14.89
N PRO A 156 32.16 5.66 16.11
CA PRO A 156 31.41 6.75 16.74
C PRO A 156 32.23 8.03 16.92
N ASP A 157 33.47 7.92 17.38
CA ASP A 157 34.34 9.09 17.61
C ASP A 157 34.66 9.84 16.31
N ALA A 158 34.96 9.09 15.24
CA ALA A 158 35.21 9.65 13.92
C ALA A 158 33.94 10.28 13.32
N PHE A 159 32.78 9.72 13.66
CA PHE A 159 31.49 10.28 13.27
C PHE A 159 31.22 11.62 13.95
N ASP A 160 31.44 11.71 15.26
CA ASP A 160 31.21 12.94 16.02
C ASP A 160 32.16 14.06 15.60
N LEU A 161 33.44 13.73 15.36
CA LEU A 161 34.42 14.68 14.82
C LEU A 161 34.00 15.22 13.45
N ARG A 162 33.60 14.34 12.52
CA ARG A 162 33.10 14.78 11.20
C ARG A 162 31.84 15.62 11.33
N ARG A 163 30.95 15.30 12.26
CA ARG A 163 29.73 16.09 12.50
C ARG A 163 30.05 17.50 13.00
N GLN A 164 31.03 17.64 13.89
CA GLN A 164 31.52 18.95 14.36
C GLN A 164 32.16 19.77 13.23
N ASP A 165 32.95 19.10 12.38
CA ASP A 165 33.52 19.72 11.18
C ASP A 165 32.46 20.27 10.22
N ILE A 166 31.40 19.48 9.98
CA ILE A 166 30.26 19.89 9.16
C ILE A 166 29.53 21.07 9.81
N ALA A 167 29.26 20.99 11.11
CA ALA A 167 28.57 22.06 11.84
C ALA A 167 29.33 23.39 11.77
N THR A 168 30.66 23.36 11.89
CA THR A 168 31.53 24.52 11.73
C THR A 168 31.39 25.11 10.32
N LEU A 169 31.48 24.28 9.29
CA LEU A 169 31.40 24.75 7.90
C LEU A 169 30.00 25.27 7.53
N VAL A 170 28.94 24.62 8.01
CA VAL A 170 27.55 25.07 7.83
C VAL A 170 27.32 26.43 8.51
N THR A 171 27.84 26.62 9.72
CA THR A 171 27.77 27.91 10.42
C THR A 171 28.55 28.99 9.67
N ASP A 172 29.82 28.71 9.35
CA ASP A 172 30.74 29.71 8.80
C ASP A 172 30.46 30.08 7.34
N LYS A 173 29.96 29.14 6.54
CA LYS A 173 29.77 29.34 5.08
C LYS A 173 28.31 29.51 4.68
N LEU A 174 27.37 28.89 5.41
CA LEU A 174 25.95 28.91 5.06
C LEU A 174 25.11 29.75 6.04
N GLY A 175 25.67 30.16 7.19
CA GLY A 175 24.94 30.95 8.19
C GLY A 175 23.77 30.21 8.82
N ALA A 176 23.78 28.88 8.77
CA ALA A 176 22.74 28.04 9.35
C ALA A 176 23.10 27.62 10.78
N ASP A 177 22.07 27.34 11.57
CA ASP A 177 22.22 26.94 12.97
C ASP A 177 22.86 25.54 13.07
N PRO A 178 24.01 25.39 13.75
CA PRO A 178 24.67 24.09 13.92
C PRO A 178 23.87 23.09 14.76
N ASP A 179 22.86 23.54 15.50
CA ASP A 179 21.98 22.70 16.31
C ASP A 179 20.64 22.40 15.62
N ASP A 180 20.46 22.79 14.35
CA ASP A 180 19.22 22.53 13.60
C ASP A 180 18.98 21.01 13.42
N ALA A 181 17.96 20.52 14.11
CA ALA A 181 17.54 19.13 14.03
C ALA A 181 17.18 18.71 12.60
N ALA A 182 16.65 19.61 11.75
CA ALA A 182 16.32 19.29 10.36
C ALA A 182 17.57 18.95 9.52
N LEU A 183 18.73 19.52 9.86
CA LEU A 183 19.99 19.28 9.15
C LEU A 183 20.71 18.03 9.68
N PHE A 184 20.67 17.79 10.99
CA PHE A 184 21.52 16.78 11.64
C PHE A 184 20.80 15.52 12.14
N SER A 185 19.46 15.47 12.10
CA SER A 185 18.70 14.26 12.47
C SER A 185 18.76 13.18 11.40
N ASN A 186 18.76 13.57 10.11
CA ASN A 186 18.74 12.65 8.99
C ASN A 186 20.15 12.27 8.52
N PRO A 187 20.58 10.99 8.64
CA PRO A 187 21.93 10.57 8.28
C PRO A 187 22.30 10.84 6.81
N ARG A 188 21.32 10.86 5.89
CA ARG A 188 21.58 11.15 4.47
C ARG A 188 21.92 12.61 4.24
N VAL A 189 21.28 13.51 4.98
CA VAL A 189 21.58 14.94 4.92
C VAL A 189 22.98 15.18 5.50
N VAL A 190 23.30 14.53 6.62
CA VAL A 190 24.63 14.58 7.23
C VAL A 190 25.70 14.06 6.27
N ASP A 191 25.46 12.95 5.56
CA ASP A 191 26.38 12.40 4.57
C ASP A 191 26.56 13.29 3.34
N PHE A 192 25.48 13.90 2.86
CA PHE A 192 25.53 14.89 1.78
C PHE A 192 26.36 16.13 2.17
N LEU A 193 26.13 16.67 3.37
CA LEU A 193 26.88 17.81 3.89
C LEU A 193 28.36 17.46 4.11
N ALA A 194 28.67 16.23 4.54
CA ALA A 194 30.04 15.75 4.65
C ALA A 194 30.75 15.70 3.29
N THR A 195 30.07 15.16 2.28
CA THR A 195 30.58 15.08 0.90
C THR A 195 30.85 16.47 0.34
N THR A 196 29.92 17.40 0.58
CA THR A 196 30.06 18.81 0.19
C THR A 196 31.24 19.48 0.89
N THR A 197 31.42 19.22 2.19
CA THR A 197 32.53 19.77 2.99
C THR A 197 33.88 19.29 2.45
N GLU A 198 34.03 18.00 2.15
CA GLU A 198 35.25 17.47 1.56
C GLU A 198 35.53 18.06 0.17
N TYR A 199 34.48 18.24 -0.65
CA TYR A 199 34.62 18.88 -1.96
C TYR A 199 35.11 20.33 -1.84
N VAL A 200 34.50 21.15 -0.97
CA VAL A 200 34.92 22.54 -0.74
C VAL A 200 36.38 22.59 -0.23
N ARG A 201 36.74 21.74 0.74
CA ARG A 201 38.12 21.65 1.25
C ARG A 201 39.11 21.20 0.16
N SER A 202 38.67 20.37 -0.78
CA SER A 202 39.50 19.94 -1.91
C SER A 202 39.73 21.08 -2.89
N LEU A 203 38.72 21.92 -3.14
CA LEU A 203 38.86 23.13 -3.96
C LEU A 203 39.78 24.15 -3.31
N GLU A 204 39.64 24.40 -2.00
CA GLU A 204 40.51 25.31 -1.25
C GLU A 204 41.99 24.87 -1.33
N ARG A 205 42.25 23.56 -1.24
CA ARG A 205 43.59 22.98 -1.40
C ARG A 205 44.14 23.09 -2.83
N GLN A 206 43.29 22.95 -3.85
CA GLN A 206 43.70 23.01 -5.25
C GLN A 206 43.91 24.44 -5.77
N LEU A 207 43.13 25.39 -5.27
CA LEU A 207 43.13 26.78 -5.74
C LEU A 207 44.13 27.67 -4.98
N GLY A 208 44.53 27.28 -3.76
CA GLY A 208 45.38 28.12 -2.89
C GLY A 208 44.60 29.32 -2.32
N GLU A 209 45.00 29.81 -1.14
CA GLU A 209 44.28 30.88 -0.42
C GLU A 209 44.09 32.16 -1.27
N ASP A 210 45.02 32.45 -2.18
CA ASP A 210 44.99 33.63 -3.05
C ASP A 210 43.88 33.58 -4.12
N ALA A 211 43.57 32.41 -4.68
CA ALA A 211 42.49 32.27 -5.65
C ALA A 211 41.11 32.26 -4.99
N LEU A 212 41.02 31.78 -3.75
CA LEU A 212 39.79 31.83 -2.96
C LEU A 212 39.47 33.26 -2.50
N ALA A 213 40.49 34.06 -2.18
CA ALA A 213 40.33 35.49 -1.91
C ALA A 213 39.85 36.27 -3.15
N ALA A 214 40.30 35.89 -4.35
CA ALA A 214 39.78 36.43 -5.61
C ALA A 214 38.35 35.96 -5.91
N ALA A 215 38.00 34.70 -5.57
CA ALA A 215 36.66 34.14 -5.77
C ALA A 215 35.62 34.65 -4.75
N LYS A 216 36.03 35.09 -3.56
CA LYS A 216 35.17 35.76 -2.56
C LYS A 216 34.52 37.05 -3.10
N GLY A 217 34.99 37.60 -4.20
CA GLY A 217 34.35 38.72 -4.91
C GLY A 217 33.28 38.32 -5.93
N SER A 218 33.09 37.02 -6.22
CA SER A 218 32.28 36.57 -7.37
C SER A 218 31.34 35.40 -7.12
N VAL A 219 31.34 34.77 -5.95
CA VAL A 219 30.47 33.61 -5.70
C VAL A 219 29.54 33.89 -4.53
N ALA A 220 28.30 34.29 -4.86
CA ALA A 220 27.20 34.26 -3.91
C ALA A 220 26.90 32.80 -3.50
N PRO A 221 26.61 32.54 -2.22
CA PRO A 221 26.26 31.20 -1.75
C PRO A 221 24.91 30.81 -2.36
N GLY A 222 24.95 29.88 -3.32
CA GLY A 222 23.76 29.43 -4.07
C GLY A 222 24.04 29.04 -5.52
N HIS A 223 25.15 29.50 -6.13
CA HIS A 223 25.43 29.24 -7.55
C HIS A 223 26.23 27.96 -7.84
N ALA A 224 27.15 27.55 -6.96
CA ALA A 224 28.01 26.38 -7.23
C ALA A 224 27.23 25.05 -7.41
N PHE A 225 26.11 24.86 -6.67
CA PHE A 225 25.26 23.67 -6.81
C PHE A 225 24.29 23.73 -7.99
N THR A 226 23.84 24.92 -8.38
CA THR A 226 23.03 25.09 -9.60
C THR A 226 23.87 24.92 -10.85
N ASP A 227 25.15 25.32 -10.80
CA ASP A 227 26.07 25.25 -11.93
C ASP A 227 26.49 23.81 -12.23
N ALA A 228 26.70 22.95 -11.22
CA ALA A 228 27.00 21.54 -11.41
C ALA A 228 25.85 20.78 -12.09
N LYS A 229 24.61 20.99 -11.62
CA LYS A 229 23.41 20.38 -12.25
C LYS A 229 23.11 20.98 -13.62
N ALA A 230 23.36 22.27 -13.82
CA ALA A 230 23.24 22.92 -15.12
C ALA A 230 24.31 22.41 -16.11
N GLU A 231 25.53 22.14 -15.65
CA GLU A 231 26.61 21.54 -16.43
C GLU A 231 26.29 20.11 -16.82
N ALA A 232 25.84 19.28 -15.87
CA ALA A 232 25.35 17.93 -16.16
C ALA A 232 24.22 17.97 -17.20
N THR A 233 23.28 18.90 -17.05
CA THR A 233 22.18 19.08 -18.00
C THR A 233 22.68 19.53 -19.38
N ARG A 234 23.69 20.40 -19.46
CA ARG A 234 24.33 20.80 -20.73
C ARG A 234 25.04 19.62 -21.39
N ILE A 235 25.83 18.84 -20.66
CA ILE A 235 26.47 17.62 -21.20
C ILE A 235 25.40 16.65 -21.73
N MET A 236 24.27 16.50 -21.02
CA MET A 236 23.20 15.58 -21.41
C MET A 236 22.33 16.06 -22.59
N ARG A 237 22.17 17.38 -22.79
CA ARG A 237 21.14 17.92 -23.69
C ARG A 237 21.64 18.88 -24.77
N ASP A 238 22.84 19.45 -24.63
CA ASP A 238 23.39 20.41 -25.59
C ASP A 238 24.34 19.72 -26.56
N ALA A 239 23.90 19.60 -27.82
CA ALA A 239 24.69 19.00 -28.90
C ALA A 239 25.98 19.78 -29.24
N GLY A 240 26.08 21.05 -28.85
CA GLY A 240 27.30 21.85 -28.99
C GLY A 240 28.33 21.60 -27.90
N HIS A 241 27.98 20.83 -26.86
CA HIS A 241 28.88 20.58 -25.75
C HIS A 241 29.95 19.55 -26.12
N PRO A 242 31.25 19.81 -25.87
CA PRO A 242 32.35 18.93 -26.32
C PRO A 242 32.27 17.50 -25.76
N GLU A 243 31.61 17.32 -24.62
CA GLU A 243 31.42 16.01 -23.98
C GLU A 243 30.06 15.35 -24.29
N HIS A 244 29.15 16.01 -25.03
CA HIS A 244 27.80 15.48 -25.31
C HIS A 244 27.83 14.18 -26.10
N GLU A 245 28.62 14.14 -27.17
CA GLU A 245 28.80 12.95 -28.00
C GLU A 245 29.40 11.78 -27.22
N SER A 246 30.31 12.07 -26.28
CA SER A 246 30.92 11.03 -25.44
C SER A 246 29.91 10.49 -24.41
N TYR A 247 29.05 11.36 -23.87
CA TYR A 247 27.96 10.96 -22.98
C TYR A 247 26.92 10.09 -23.71
N LEU A 248 26.47 10.49 -24.91
CA LEU A 248 25.52 9.71 -25.71
C LEU A 248 26.08 8.35 -26.12
N ARG A 249 27.39 8.28 -26.39
CA ARG A 249 28.09 7.01 -26.66
C ARG A 249 28.31 6.14 -25.42
N GLY A 250 27.94 6.62 -24.23
CA GLY A 250 28.07 5.88 -22.98
C GLY A 250 29.50 5.74 -22.47
N ASP A 251 30.39 6.70 -22.80
CA ASP A 251 31.76 6.70 -22.28
C ASP A 251 31.75 6.69 -20.75
N ALA A 252 32.42 5.70 -20.16
CA ALA A 252 32.35 5.44 -18.72
C ALA A 252 32.93 6.58 -17.88
N GLY A 253 33.91 7.33 -18.39
CA GLY A 253 34.47 8.50 -17.71
C GLY A 253 33.47 9.66 -17.70
N THR A 254 32.86 9.92 -18.85
CA THR A 254 31.89 11.00 -19.04
C THR A 254 30.58 10.74 -18.29
N VAL A 255 30.07 9.51 -18.30
CA VAL A 255 28.87 9.13 -17.54
C VAL A 255 29.10 9.25 -16.04
N ARG A 256 30.26 8.79 -15.53
CA ARG A 256 30.60 8.92 -14.11
C ARG A 256 30.70 10.38 -13.68
N LYS A 257 31.27 11.24 -14.54
CA LYS A 257 31.34 12.69 -14.33
C LYS A 257 29.94 13.31 -14.25
N VAL A 258 29.06 13.02 -15.21
CA VAL A 258 27.67 13.52 -15.20
C VAL A 258 26.91 13.05 -13.96
N MET A 259 27.05 11.78 -13.58
CA MET A 259 26.40 11.25 -12.37
C MET A 259 26.95 11.89 -11.09
N GLY A 260 28.25 12.18 -11.04
CA GLY A 260 28.88 12.90 -9.94
C GLY A 260 28.50 14.39 -9.86
N LEU A 261 28.06 14.99 -10.97
CA LEU A 261 27.54 16.36 -11.01
C LEU A 261 26.03 16.44 -10.66
N LEU A 262 25.32 15.30 -10.71
CA LEU A 262 23.89 15.21 -10.39
C LEU A 262 23.60 14.76 -8.95
N GLY A 263 24.53 14.05 -8.32
CA GLY A 263 24.49 13.63 -6.91
C GLY A 263 24.87 14.74 -5.95
#